data_AF-A0A0J6VKD0-F1
#
_entry.id   AF-A0A0J6VKD0-F1
#
_cell.length_a   1.000
_cell.length_b   1.000
_cell.length_c   1.000
_cell.angle_alpha   90.00
_cell.angle_beta   90.00
_cell.angle_gamma   90.00
#
_symmetry.space_group_name_H-M   'P 1'
#
loop_
_entity.id
_entity.type
_entity.pdbx_description
1 polymer ?
#
loop_
_entity_poly.entity_id
_entity_poly.type
_entity_poly.pdbx_seq_one_letter_code
_entity_poly.pdbx_strand_id
1 'polypeptide(L)'
;MTENVGSKKAWEEPDAQGRVLDERQFPELNAVFYSADPSEFIKMRVESLALMACKDEALAPAYGSDRPVGDSICFQGTSVPHPQQRYQFVRMEAVTIVHHASEALLRLFFAHVDFPECPWLGMSTSTDFAKFKKQVDAALKGGFSRDEIAAVFLGGSDPDDAGIKMGKGKFNETVDALQLLLTDCANRFLGDSFLYNAVKHGLTAIDTDAKMKWMGGNGKEFSMLDGFVHGYLHKKLSPTAAKEDGQWFLSLADSNPERDLAVTTVITYALDSLWDVARRRYMGVPGKVYCISKATVEVAIYAPICQAENLMHRMTHELIKTKVDGDVDGTEHQMSIYHIPAEFHLRDSVKKNNVRKVELPVRPQDVHVPSTSPTAYLPIVPKGFQQGH
;
A
#
# COMPACT_ATOMS: atom_id res chain seq x y z
N MET A 1 -10.98 -29.87 -2.43
CA MET A 1 -11.13 -29.57 -0.99
C MET A 1 -9.74 -29.64 -0.40
N THR A 2 -8.99 -28.54 -0.49
CA THR A 2 -7.72 -28.38 0.19
C THR A 2 -8.06 -27.81 1.57
N GLU A 3 -7.75 -28.57 2.62
CA GLU A 3 -7.79 -28.07 3.99
C GLU A 3 -6.94 -26.79 4.04
N ASN A 4 -7.59 -25.66 4.29
CA ASN A 4 -6.91 -24.44 4.69
C ASN A 4 -6.16 -24.81 5.97
N VAL A 5 -4.84 -24.95 5.88
CA VAL A 5 -3.97 -24.98 7.05
C VAL A 5 -4.04 -23.58 7.63
N GLY A 6 -5.09 -23.32 8.41
CA GLY A 6 -5.30 -22.06 9.11
C GLY A 6 -4.03 -21.76 9.87
N SER A 7 -3.49 -20.56 9.65
CA SER A 7 -2.38 -20.05 10.45
C SER A 7 -2.77 -20.19 11.92
N LYS A 8 -2.02 -21.00 12.68
CA LYS A 8 -2.31 -21.27 14.09
C LYS A 8 -2.54 -19.93 14.81
N LYS A 9 -3.73 -19.74 15.38
CA LYS A 9 -4.14 -18.47 15.98
C LYS A 9 -3.41 -18.29 17.30
N ALA A 10 -2.65 -17.21 17.43
CA ALA A 10 -1.82 -17.00 18.61
C ALA A 10 -2.64 -16.87 19.91
N TRP A 11 -3.90 -16.44 19.83
CA TRP A 11 -4.79 -16.30 20.99
C TRP A 11 -5.47 -17.60 21.44
N GLU A 12 -5.33 -18.68 20.67
CA GLU A 12 -5.70 -20.04 21.11
C GLU A 12 -4.61 -20.66 21.99
N GLU A 13 -3.40 -20.09 21.99
CA GLU A 13 -2.32 -20.55 22.87
C GLU A 13 -2.56 -20.05 24.30
N PRO A 14 -2.55 -20.94 25.31
CA PRO A 14 -2.71 -20.52 26.70
C PRO A 14 -1.58 -19.60 27.14
N ASP A 15 -1.91 -18.59 27.95
CA ASP A 15 -0.89 -17.78 28.62
C ASP A 15 -0.13 -18.58 29.70
N ALA A 16 0.81 -17.93 30.39
CA ALA A 16 1.60 -18.57 31.43
C ALA A 16 0.77 -19.11 32.62
N GLN A 17 -0.51 -18.72 32.73
CA GLN A 17 -1.46 -19.18 33.74
C GLN A 17 -2.46 -20.20 33.17
N GLY A 18 -2.29 -20.64 31.92
CA GLY A 18 -3.18 -21.62 31.27
C GLY A 18 -4.51 -21.02 30.79
N ARG A 19 -4.62 -19.69 30.69
CA ARG A 19 -5.85 -19.01 30.23
C ARG A 19 -5.78 -18.75 28.74
N VAL A 20 -6.92 -18.86 28.06
CA VAL A 20 -7.08 -18.52 26.64
C VAL A 20 -7.93 -17.27 26.49
N LEU A 21 -7.79 -16.58 25.35
CA LEU A 21 -8.59 -15.39 25.07
C LEU A 21 -10.06 -15.78 24.87
N ASP A 22 -10.98 -15.07 25.52
CA ASP A 22 -12.41 -15.33 25.41
C ASP A 22 -12.98 -14.74 24.11
N GLU A 23 -13.39 -15.59 23.18
CA GLU A 23 -13.91 -15.18 21.86
C GLU A 23 -15.20 -14.35 21.93
N ARG A 24 -15.93 -14.38 23.06
CA ARG A 24 -17.14 -13.57 23.26
C ARG A 24 -16.86 -12.06 23.21
N GLN A 25 -15.60 -11.65 23.37
CA GLN A 25 -15.20 -10.25 23.25
C GLN A 25 -14.96 -9.80 21.79
N PHE A 26 -14.88 -10.73 20.82
CA PHE A 26 -14.52 -10.39 19.42
C PHE A 26 -15.53 -9.45 18.75
N PRO A 27 -16.86 -9.59 18.95
CA PRO A 27 -17.83 -8.61 18.43
C PRO A 27 -17.59 -7.21 18.98
N GLU A 28 -17.25 -7.08 20.27
CA GLU A 28 -16.93 -5.78 20.87
C GLU A 28 -15.64 -5.19 20.29
N LEU A 29 -14.58 -6.00 20.14
CA LEU A 29 -13.33 -5.58 19.51
C LEU A 29 -13.58 -5.07 18.09
N ASN A 30 -14.29 -5.85 17.28
CA ASN A 30 -14.63 -5.45 15.92
C ASN A 30 -15.42 -4.13 15.93
N ALA A 31 -16.45 -3.99 16.77
CA ALA A 31 -17.23 -2.76 16.85
C ALA A 31 -16.39 -1.53 17.21
N VAL A 32 -15.41 -1.68 18.11
CA VAL A 32 -14.47 -0.60 18.48
C VAL A 32 -13.62 -0.19 17.29
N PHE A 33 -12.91 -1.13 16.65
CA PHE A 33 -11.95 -0.78 15.61
C PHE A 33 -12.62 -0.37 14.29
N TYR A 34 -13.79 -0.92 13.96
CA TYR A 34 -14.53 -0.55 12.75
C TYR A 34 -15.35 0.76 12.88
N SER A 35 -15.17 1.50 13.97
CA SER A 35 -15.75 2.82 14.16
C SER A 35 -14.97 3.97 13.49
N ALA A 36 -13.70 3.76 13.16
CA ALA A 36 -12.84 4.72 12.45
C ALA A 36 -12.86 4.48 10.93
N ASP A 37 -12.14 5.27 10.13
CA ASP A 37 -11.81 4.97 8.73
C ASP A 37 -10.28 4.89 8.58
N PRO A 38 -9.70 3.70 8.28
CA PRO A 38 -8.26 3.51 8.22
C PRO A 38 -7.62 4.21 7.01
N SER A 39 -8.39 4.54 5.97
CA SER A 39 -7.84 5.17 4.77
C SER A 39 -7.75 6.70 4.90
N GLU A 40 -8.44 7.32 5.86
CA GLU A 40 -8.46 8.78 6.06
C GLU A 40 -7.05 9.35 6.22
N PHE A 41 -6.20 8.70 7.02
CA PHE A 41 -4.81 9.13 7.19
C PHE A 41 -4.07 9.15 5.85
N ILE A 42 -4.21 8.09 5.04
CA ILE A 42 -3.53 7.97 3.74
C ILE A 42 -4.06 9.01 2.76
N LYS A 43 -5.39 9.18 2.68
CA LYS A 43 -6.04 10.20 1.84
C LYS A 43 -5.54 11.60 2.19
N MET A 44 -5.51 11.94 3.48
CA MET A 44 -5.01 13.24 3.95
C MET A 44 -3.53 13.46 3.61
N ARG A 45 -2.71 12.41 3.64
CA ARG A 45 -1.30 12.49 3.21
C ARG A 45 -1.20 12.73 1.70
N VAL A 46 -1.99 12.05 0.88
CA VAL A 46 -2.03 12.28 -0.57
C VAL A 46 -2.43 13.72 -0.88
N GLU A 47 -3.50 14.21 -0.27
CA GLU A 47 -3.96 15.61 -0.43
C GLU A 47 -2.90 16.61 0.01
N SER A 48 -2.25 16.38 1.15
CA SER A 48 -1.17 17.24 1.64
C SER A 48 0.01 17.31 0.66
N LEU A 49 0.38 16.18 0.05
CA LEU A 49 1.47 16.13 -0.94
C LEU A 49 1.07 16.77 -2.26
N ALA A 50 -0.17 16.58 -2.71
CA ALA A 50 -0.71 17.24 -3.89
C ALA A 50 -0.70 18.77 -3.73
N LEU A 51 -1.10 19.27 -2.54
CA LEU A 51 -1.00 20.68 -2.20
C LEU A 51 0.45 21.17 -2.24
N MET A 52 1.41 20.41 -1.70
CA MET A 52 2.83 20.79 -1.76
C MET A 52 3.41 20.83 -3.17
N ALA A 53 2.75 20.22 -4.15
CA ALA A 53 3.13 20.30 -5.56
C ALA A 53 2.52 21.52 -6.30
N CYS A 54 1.61 22.28 -5.67
CA CYS A 54 1.01 23.47 -6.28
C CYS A 54 2.01 24.60 -6.53
N LYS A 55 1.60 25.58 -7.35
CA LYS A 55 2.38 26.81 -7.58
C LYS A 55 2.34 27.73 -6.35
N ASP A 56 3.34 28.60 -6.25
CA ASP A 56 3.51 29.50 -5.09
C ASP A 56 2.29 30.40 -4.88
N GLU A 57 1.63 30.84 -5.95
CA GLU A 57 0.45 31.72 -5.86
C GLU A 57 -0.72 31.05 -5.16
N ALA A 58 -0.88 29.73 -5.35
CA ALA A 58 -1.92 28.95 -4.68
C ALA A 58 -1.61 28.69 -3.20
N LEU A 59 -0.32 28.66 -2.84
CA LEU A 59 0.14 28.37 -1.48
C LEU A 59 0.34 29.61 -0.61
N ALA A 60 0.60 30.77 -1.22
CA ALA A 60 0.92 32.01 -0.54
C ALA A 60 -0.12 32.43 0.52
N PRO A 61 -1.45 32.34 0.28
CA PRO A 61 -2.43 32.70 1.30
C PRO A 61 -2.35 31.81 2.54
N ALA A 62 -2.12 30.50 2.35
CA ALA A 62 -2.06 29.53 3.45
C ALA A 62 -0.76 29.65 4.27
N TYR A 63 0.37 29.92 3.61
CA TYR A 63 1.65 30.12 4.28
C TYR A 63 1.75 31.49 4.95
N GLY A 64 1.19 32.54 4.35
CA GLY A 64 1.22 33.90 4.88
C GLY A 64 0.30 34.15 6.07
N SER A 65 -0.56 33.19 6.41
CA SER A 65 -1.46 33.26 7.55
C SER A 65 -0.86 32.58 8.78
N ASP A 66 -1.19 33.09 9.97
CA ASP A 66 -0.93 32.39 11.23
C ASP A 66 -1.74 31.07 11.28
N ARG A 67 -1.06 29.99 11.67
CA ARG A 67 -1.60 28.63 11.69
C ARG A 67 -1.58 28.07 13.11
N PRO A 68 -2.69 28.19 13.86
CA PRO A 68 -2.81 27.59 15.18
C PRO A 68 -2.95 26.07 15.11
N VAL A 69 -2.33 25.36 16.05
CA VAL A 69 -2.49 23.92 16.30
C VAL A 69 -2.96 23.75 17.75
N GLY A 70 -4.27 23.56 17.89
CA GLY A 70 -4.93 23.64 19.20
C GLY A 70 -4.79 25.02 19.84
N ASP A 71 -4.90 25.08 21.16
CA ASP A 71 -4.91 26.35 21.91
C ASP A 71 -3.51 26.83 22.33
N SER A 72 -2.47 26.02 22.11
CA SER A 72 -1.14 26.24 22.72
C SER A 72 -0.01 26.52 21.73
N ILE A 73 -0.17 26.16 20.45
CA ILE A 73 0.86 26.30 19.43
C ILE A 73 0.32 27.16 18.30
N CYS A 74 1.04 28.21 17.92
CA CYS A 74 0.72 29.02 16.75
C CYS A 74 1.96 29.18 15.89
N PHE A 75 1.90 28.67 14.65
CA PHE A 75 2.95 28.89 13.66
C PHE A 75 2.66 30.21 12.96
N GLN A 76 3.56 31.18 13.13
CA GLN A 76 3.45 32.47 12.47
C GLN A 76 3.47 32.33 10.94
N GLY A 77 2.79 33.26 10.27
CA GLY A 77 2.86 33.39 8.82
C GLY A 77 4.30 33.45 8.31
N THR A 78 4.57 32.75 7.21
CA THR A 78 5.90 32.65 6.61
C THR A 78 5.81 32.64 5.08
N SER A 79 6.94 32.77 4.39
CA SER A 79 6.99 32.63 2.94
C SER A 79 6.78 31.17 2.52
N VAL A 80 6.21 30.96 1.33
CA VAL A 80 6.16 29.63 0.72
C VAL A 80 7.59 29.07 0.59
N PRO A 81 7.86 27.82 1.00
CA PRO A 81 9.17 27.20 0.83
C PRO A 81 9.58 27.15 -0.64
N HIS A 82 10.89 27.23 -0.89
CA HIS A 82 11.43 27.23 -2.25
C HIS A 82 10.94 26.00 -3.04
N PRO A 83 10.56 26.14 -4.33
CA PRO A 83 10.01 25.03 -5.12
C PRO A 83 10.86 23.76 -5.10
N GLN A 84 12.19 23.88 -5.16
CA GLN A 84 13.10 22.72 -5.09
C GLN A 84 12.95 21.94 -3.78
N GLN A 85 12.83 22.63 -2.63
CA GLN A 85 12.64 21.99 -1.33
C GLN A 85 11.29 21.28 -1.27
N ARG A 86 10.23 21.90 -1.82
CA ARG A 86 8.90 21.29 -1.90
C ARG A 86 8.91 20.04 -2.77
N TYR A 87 9.54 20.08 -3.94
CA TYR A 87 9.63 18.91 -4.82
C TYR A 87 10.48 17.78 -4.21
N GLN A 88 11.59 18.10 -3.52
CA GLN A 88 12.36 17.09 -2.77
C GLN A 88 11.52 16.43 -1.68
N PHE A 89 10.76 17.23 -0.92
CA PHE A 89 9.83 16.73 0.08
C PHE A 89 8.76 15.81 -0.53
N VAL A 90 8.11 16.24 -1.62
CA VAL A 90 7.09 15.43 -2.31
C VAL A 90 7.64 14.10 -2.79
N ARG A 91 8.85 14.06 -3.35
CA ARG A 91 9.49 12.83 -3.84
C ARG A 91 9.77 11.84 -2.71
N MET A 92 10.33 12.30 -1.58
CA MET A 92 10.55 11.46 -0.40
C MET A 92 9.24 10.92 0.17
N GLU A 93 8.28 11.80 0.34
CA GLU A 93 7.05 11.43 1.01
C GLU A 93 6.14 10.57 0.14
N ALA A 94 6.21 10.70 -1.19
CA ALA A 94 5.51 9.81 -2.11
C ALA A 94 5.97 8.35 -1.98
N VAL A 95 7.29 8.10 -1.92
CA VAL A 95 7.85 6.76 -1.66
C VAL A 95 7.39 6.22 -0.30
N THR A 96 7.40 7.09 0.72
CA THR A 96 7.03 6.71 2.08
C THR A 96 5.55 6.31 2.16
N ILE A 97 4.66 7.13 1.58
CA ILE A 97 3.22 6.90 1.67
C ILE A 97 2.76 5.71 0.82
N VAL A 98 3.32 5.50 -0.38
CA VAL A 98 2.94 4.36 -1.22
C VAL A 98 3.38 3.04 -0.58
N HIS A 99 4.55 3.00 0.06
CA HIS A 99 5.01 1.82 0.78
C HIS A 99 4.12 1.52 2.00
N HIS A 100 3.78 2.55 2.78
CA HIS A 100 2.86 2.42 3.91
C HIS A 100 1.49 1.91 3.42
N ALA A 101 0.90 2.54 2.41
CA ALA A 101 -0.40 2.14 1.88
C ALA A 101 -0.39 0.70 1.35
N SER A 102 0.68 0.30 0.67
CA SER A 102 0.87 -1.08 0.18
C SER A 102 0.93 -2.08 1.33
N GLU A 103 1.72 -1.80 2.37
CA GLU A 103 1.82 -2.66 3.55
C GLU A 103 0.48 -2.73 4.31
N ALA A 104 -0.20 -1.60 4.51
CA ALA A 104 -1.49 -1.54 5.18
C ALA A 104 -2.55 -2.36 4.45
N LEU A 105 -2.64 -2.22 3.12
CA LEU A 105 -3.57 -3.00 2.30
C LEU A 105 -3.29 -4.50 2.39
N LEU A 106 -2.03 -4.92 2.27
CA LEU A 106 -1.65 -6.34 2.36
C LEU A 106 -1.95 -6.91 3.75
N ARG A 107 -1.60 -6.19 4.82
CA ARG A 107 -1.88 -6.62 6.19
C ARG A 107 -3.36 -6.76 6.46
N LEU A 108 -4.16 -5.79 6.05
CA LEU A 108 -5.61 -5.84 6.20
C LEU A 108 -6.20 -6.99 5.38
N PHE A 109 -5.77 -7.17 4.14
CA PHE A 109 -6.21 -8.28 3.30
C PHE A 109 -5.97 -9.63 3.98
N PHE A 110 -4.72 -9.93 4.37
CA PHE A 110 -4.40 -11.20 5.03
C PHE A 110 -5.12 -11.36 6.37
N ALA A 111 -5.24 -10.30 7.16
CA ALA A 111 -5.98 -10.38 8.42
C ALA A 111 -7.46 -10.77 8.23
N HIS A 112 -8.11 -10.28 7.17
CA HIS A 112 -9.50 -10.61 6.87
C HIS A 112 -9.67 -12.00 6.23
N VAL A 113 -8.63 -12.54 5.60
CA VAL A 113 -8.60 -13.91 5.06
C VAL A 113 -8.34 -14.92 6.19
N ASP A 114 -7.27 -14.70 6.96
CA ASP A 114 -6.75 -15.68 7.92
C ASP A 114 -7.54 -15.69 9.24
N PHE A 115 -8.10 -14.54 9.64
CA PHE A 115 -8.72 -14.34 10.96
C PHE A 115 -10.08 -13.61 10.85
N PRO A 116 -11.04 -14.15 10.08
CA PRO A 116 -12.30 -13.48 9.78
C PRO A 116 -13.22 -13.28 11.00
N GLU A 117 -12.97 -13.91 12.13
CA GLU A 117 -13.71 -13.65 13.37
C GLU A 117 -13.27 -12.37 14.08
N CYS A 118 -11.98 -12.03 13.99
CA CYS A 118 -11.41 -10.81 14.57
C CYS A 118 -10.10 -10.42 13.85
N PRO A 119 -10.19 -9.71 12.71
CA PRO A 119 -9.02 -9.34 11.92
C PRO A 119 -7.98 -8.53 12.71
N TRP A 120 -8.42 -7.78 13.73
CA TRP A 120 -7.55 -6.95 14.57
C TRP A 120 -6.56 -7.75 15.41
N LEU A 121 -6.94 -8.95 15.86
CA LEU A 121 -6.02 -9.86 16.53
C LEU A 121 -5.02 -10.46 15.52
N GLY A 122 -5.47 -10.75 14.30
CA GLY A 122 -4.59 -11.11 13.20
C GLY A 122 -3.54 -10.04 12.90
N MET A 123 -3.98 -8.78 12.83
CA MET A 123 -3.08 -7.64 12.63
C MET A 123 -2.09 -7.47 13.79
N SER A 124 -2.55 -7.58 15.04
CA SER A 124 -1.70 -7.37 16.22
C SER A 124 -0.65 -8.47 16.40
N THR A 125 -0.91 -9.68 15.89
CA THR A 125 0.03 -10.81 15.92
C THR A 125 1.04 -10.79 14.77
N SER A 126 0.84 -9.93 13.78
CA SER A 126 1.75 -9.76 12.62
C SER A 126 2.97 -8.87 12.94
N THR A 127 3.57 -9.00 14.12
CA THR A 127 4.77 -8.25 14.54
C THR A 127 6.07 -8.82 13.98
N ASP A 128 6.09 -10.09 13.58
CA ASP A 128 7.22 -10.71 12.87
C ASP A 128 7.21 -10.28 11.40
N PHE A 129 7.97 -9.24 11.10
CA PHE A 129 8.15 -8.70 9.76
C PHE A 129 8.73 -9.72 8.76
N ALA A 130 9.58 -10.64 9.22
CA ALA A 130 10.16 -11.65 8.34
C ALA A 130 9.12 -12.71 7.96
N LYS A 131 8.28 -13.13 8.91
CA LYS A 131 7.14 -14.02 8.63
C LYS A 131 6.15 -13.36 7.67
N PHE A 132 5.80 -12.10 7.90
CA PHE A 132 4.88 -11.37 7.02
C PHE A 132 5.44 -11.24 5.59
N LYS A 133 6.72 -10.88 5.44
CA LYS A 133 7.39 -10.85 4.12
C LYS A 133 7.35 -12.21 3.41
N LYS A 134 7.53 -13.32 4.14
CA LYS A 134 7.41 -14.67 3.55
C LYS A 134 5.99 -14.97 3.08
N GLN A 135 4.97 -14.54 3.83
CA GLN A 135 3.57 -14.70 3.42
C GLN A 135 3.27 -13.90 2.16
N VAL A 136 3.71 -12.64 2.08
CA VAL A 136 3.57 -11.81 0.88
C VAL A 136 4.31 -12.42 -0.32
N ASP A 137 5.53 -12.91 -0.13
CA ASP A 137 6.32 -13.57 -1.20
C ASP A 137 5.66 -14.87 -1.68
N ALA A 138 5.08 -15.66 -0.77
CA ALA A 138 4.32 -16.86 -1.11
C ALA A 138 3.07 -16.52 -1.94
N ALA A 139 2.30 -15.50 -1.54
CA ALA A 139 1.13 -15.04 -2.28
C ALA A 139 1.51 -14.45 -3.65
N LEU A 140 2.62 -13.73 -3.74
CA LEU A 140 3.13 -13.20 -5.00
C LEU A 140 3.51 -14.32 -5.99
N LYS A 141 4.11 -15.41 -5.50
CA LYS A 141 4.49 -16.58 -6.32
C LYS A 141 3.32 -17.49 -6.67
N GLY A 142 2.41 -17.72 -5.72
CA GLY A 142 1.23 -18.57 -5.91
C GLY A 142 0.07 -17.87 -6.61
N GLY A 143 0.08 -16.55 -6.63
CA GLY A 143 -1.05 -15.71 -7.02
C GLY A 143 -2.02 -15.50 -5.85
N PHE A 144 -2.57 -14.29 -5.76
CA PHE A 144 -3.66 -13.99 -4.84
C PHE A 144 -4.96 -14.69 -5.26
N SER A 145 -5.66 -15.31 -4.30
CA SER A 145 -6.92 -16.01 -4.57
C SER A 145 -8.02 -15.03 -4.98
N ARG A 146 -8.66 -15.31 -6.11
CA ARG A 146 -9.78 -14.50 -6.63
C ARG A 146 -10.98 -14.51 -5.68
N ASP A 147 -11.26 -15.65 -5.07
CA ASP A 147 -12.40 -15.83 -4.17
C ASP A 147 -12.19 -15.05 -2.87
N GLU A 148 -10.95 -15.03 -2.36
CA GLU A 148 -10.57 -14.21 -1.20
C GLU A 148 -10.66 -12.72 -1.52
N ILE A 149 -10.16 -12.30 -2.69
CA ILE A 149 -10.27 -10.91 -3.15
C ILE A 149 -11.74 -10.50 -3.24
N ALA A 150 -12.58 -11.30 -3.87
CA ALA A 150 -14.01 -11.02 -4.01
C ALA A 150 -14.69 -10.92 -2.63
N ALA A 151 -14.43 -11.89 -1.75
CA ALA A 151 -15.00 -11.92 -0.41
C ALA A 151 -14.58 -10.73 0.46
N VAL A 152 -13.30 -10.33 0.42
CA VAL A 152 -12.73 -9.26 1.24
C VAL A 152 -13.09 -7.88 0.73
N PHE A 153 -13.00 -7.63 -0.58
CA PHE A 153 -13.18 -6.28 -1.13
C PHE A 153 -14.58 -6.01 -1.65
N LEU A 154 -15.32 -7.03 -2.09
CA LEU A 154 -16.66 -6.88 -2.66
C LEU A 154 -17.75 -7.52 -1.80
N GLY A 155 -17.38 -8.26 -0.76
CA GLY A 155 -18.30 -8.78 0.25
C GLY A 155 -19.04 -10.05 -0.16
N GLY A 156 -18.60 -10.75 -1.21
CA GLY A 156 -19.18 -12.03 -1.65
C GLY A 156 -18.38 -12.65 -2.79
N SER A 157 -18.70 -13.88 -3.13
CA SER A 157 -18.11 -14.65 -4.23
C SER A 157 -18.59 -14.19 -5.62
N ASP A 158 -19.78 -13.61 -5.70
CA ASP A 158 -20.35 -13.00 -6.90
C ASP A 158 -21.28 -11.81 -6.52
N PRO A 159 -21.84 -11.05 -7.49
CA PRO A 159 -22.72 -9.92 -7.18
C PRO A 159 -23.98 -10.28 -6.38
N ASP A 160 -24.53 -11.48 -6.58
CA ASP A 160 -25.76 -11.92 -5.96
C ASP A 160 -25.48 -12.28 -4.48
N ASP A 161 -24.40 -13.03 -4.21
CA ASP A 161 -23.90 -13.32 -2.85
C ASP A 161 -23.46 -12.06 -2.10
N ALA A 162 -22.79 -11.13 -2.80
CA ALA A 162 -22.42 -9.83 -2.26
C ALA A 162 -23.64 -8.93 -2.00
N GLY A 163 -24.79 -9.20 -2.63
CA GLY A 163 -26.01 -8.38 -2.53
C GLY A 163 -25.88 -7.01 -3.22
N ILE A 164 -25.01 -6.87 -4.22
CA ILE A 164 -24.71 -5.59 -4.87
C ILE A 164 -25.29 -5.51 -6.29
N LYS A 165 -25.73 -4.31 -6.69
CA LYS A 165 -26.23 -4.06 -8.05
C LYS A 165 -25.09 -3.90 -9.05
N MET A 166 -24.50 -5.02 -9.46
CA MET A 166 -23.38 -5.09 -10.40
C MET A 166 -23.52 -6.29 -11.35
N GLY A 167 -23.22 -6.11 -12.63
CA GLY A 167 -23.16 -7.24 -13.57
C GLY A 167 -21.93 -8.11 -13.35
N LYS A 168 -22.06 -9.44 -13.52
CA LYS A 168 -20.98 -10.43 -13.30
C LYS A 168 -19.67 -10.11 -14.03
N GLY A 169 -19.74 -9.61 -15.26
CA GLY A 169 -18.53 -9.21 -16.00
C GLY A 169 -17.76 -8.06 -15.32
N LYS A 170 -18.47 -7.06 -14.79
CA LYS A 170 -17.85 -5.93 -14.07
C LYS A 170 -17.33 -6.33 -12.69
N PHE A 171 -17.99 -7.29 -12.06
CA PHE A 171 -17.52 -7.88 -10.82
C PHE A 171 -16.18 -8.59 -11.01
N ASN A 172 -16.10 -9.49 -11.99
CA ASN A 172 -14.87 -10.21 -12.32
C ASN A 172 -13.75 -9.25 -12.75
N GLU A 173 -14.05 -8.24 -13.56
CA GLU A 173 -13.07 -7.21 -13.93
C GLU A 173 -12.54 -6.44 -12.72
N THR A 174 -13.39 -6.18 -11.72
CA THR A 174 -12.96 -5.51 -10.48
C THR A 174 -12.06 -6.42 -9.64
N VAL A 175 -12.37 -7.71 -9.57
CA VAL A 175 -11.50 -8.71 -8.92
C VAL A 175 -10.13 -8.78 -9.61
N ASP A 176 -10.09 -8.77 -10.94
CA ASP A 176 -8.84 -8.75 -11.73
C ASP A 176 -8.02 -7.48 -11.44
N ALA A 177 -8.69 -6.34 -11.35
CA ALA A 177 -8.06 -5.06 -11.02
C ALA A 177 -7.44 -5.08 -9.61
N LEU A 178 -8.17 -5.56 -8.62
CA LEU A 178 -7.69 -5.69 -7.25
C LEU A 178 -6.54 -6.69 -7.13
N GLN A 179 -6.58 -7.79 -7.89
CA GLN A 179 -5.48 -8.75 -7.97
C GLN A 179 -4.20 -8.11 -8.53
N LEU A 180 -4.33 -7.30 -9.59
CA LEU A 180 -3.21 -6.53 -10.15
C LEU A 180 -2.66 -5.53 -9.12
N LEU A 181 -3.54 -4.84 -8.39
CA LEU A 181 -3.15 -3.87 -7.36
C LEU A 181 -2.41 -4.54 -6.20
N LEU A 182 -2.90 -5.67 -5.68
CA LEU A 182 -2.22 -6.45 -4.63
C LEU A 182 -0.85 -6.95 -5.10
N THR A 183 -0.75 -7.34 -6.37
CA THR A 183 0.52 -7.76 -6.97
C THR A 183 1.53 -6.60 -7.04
N ASP A 184 1.11 -5.40 -7.43
CA ASP A 184 1.98 -4.20 -7.40
C ASP A 184 2.40 -3.86 -5.96
N CYS A 185 1.46 -3.88 -5.01
CA CYS A 185 1.72 -3.64 -3.58
C CYS A 185 2.74 -4.65 -3.01
N ALA A 186 2.61 -5.94 -3.35
CA ALA A 186 3.52 -6.99 -2.92
C ALA A 186 4.94 -6.80 -3.49
N ASN A 187 5.04 -6.50 -4.79
CA ASN A 187 6.32 -6.21 -5.44
C ASN A 187 7.03 -5.01 -4.79
N ARG A 188 6.30 -3.92 -4.52
CA ARG A 188 6.84 -2.74 -3.84
C ARG A 188 7.26 -3.04 -2.40
N PHE A 189 6.39 -3.70 -1.63
CA PHE A 189 6.65 -4.03 -0.23
C PHE A 189 7.92 -4.88 -0.06
N LEU A 190 8.10 -5.86 -0.94
CA LEU A 190 9.27 -6.74 -0.91
C LEU A 190 10.51 -6.06 -1.53
N GLY A 191 10.37 -5.55 -2.75
CA GLY A 191 11.46 -5.07 -3.59
C GLY A 191 12.02 -3.71 -3.20
N ASP A 192 11.20 -2.81 -2.64
CA ASP A 192 11.60 -1.43 -2.38
C ASP A 192 11.91 -1.16 -0.91
N SER A 193 11.97 -2.21 -0.08
CA SER A 193 12.19 -2.05 1.37
C SER A 193 13.52 -1.37 1.75
N PHE A 194 14.56 -1.45 0.92
CA PHE A 194 15.79 -0.66 1.12
C PHE A 194 15.59 0.82 0.80
N LEU A 195 14.97 1.13 -0.34
CA LEU A 195 14.63 2.49 -0.73
C LEU A 195 13.73 3.14 0.33
N TYR A 196 12.66 2.46 0.74
CA TYR A 196 11.76 2.90 1.80
C TYR A 196 12.51 3.22 3.10
N ASN A 197 13.37 2.31 3.57
CA ASN A 197 14.15 2.55 4.79
C ASN A 197 15.12 3.72 4.64
N ALA A 198 15.75 3.89 3.49
CA ALA A 198 16.63 5.01 3.23
C ALA A 198 15.85 6.34 3.28
N VAL A 199 14.73 6.42 2.56
CA VAL A 199 13.90 7.64 2.50
C VAL A 199 13.31 7.99 3.86
N LYS A 200 12.72 7.00 4.56
CA LYS A 200 12.11 7.17 5.88
C LYS A 200 13.08 7.75 6.92
N HIS A 201 14.38 7.46 6.80
CA HIS A 201 15.41 7.92 7.73
C HIS A 201 16.23 9.10 7.18
N GLY A 202 15.85 9.69 6.03
CA GLY A 202 16.60 10.78 5.41
C GLY A 202 18.00 10.37 4.93
N LEU A 203 18.24 9.07 4.71
CA LEU A 203 19.52 8.50 4.27
C LEU A 203 19.63 8.44 2.74
N THR A 204 18.89 9.28 2.03
CA THR A 204 18.92 9.38 0.57
C THR A 204 19.53 10.69 0.11
N ALA A 205 20.38 10.63 -0.90
CA ALA A 205 20.75 11.80 -1.70
C ALA A 205 19.71 11.96 -2.82
N ILE A 206 19.01 13.10 -2.86
CA ILE A 206 17.98 13.42 -3.86
C ILE A 206 18.41 14.69 -4.57
N ASP A 207 19.45 14.61 -5.41
CA ASP A 207 19.75 15.71 -6.33
C ASP A 207 20.80 15.31 -7.38
N THR A 208 20.53 14.26 -8.13
CA THR A 208 21.24 14.07 -9.40
C THR A 208 20.19 14.08 -10.49
N ASP A 209 20.13 15.18 -11.24
CA ASP A 209 19.51 15.17 -12.57
C ASP A 209 20.34 14.21 -13.42
N ALA A 210 19.89 12.96 -13.43
CA ALA A 210 20.60 11.85 -14.01
C ALA A 210 20.02 11.60 -15.39
N LYS A 211 20.91 11.62 -16.39
CA LYS A 211 20.56 11.28 -17.76
C LYS A 211 21.28 10.00 -18.13
N MET A 212 20.50 8.94 -18.34
CA MET A 212 21.01 7.66 -18.78
C MET A 212 20.38 7.31 -20.12
N LYS A 213 21.24 6.97 -21.08
CA LYS A 213 20.82 6.51 -22.40
C LYS A 213 21.42 5.13 -22.67
N TRP A 214 20.66 4.28 -23.34
CA TRP A 214 21.09 2.94 -23.75
C TRP A 214 21.17 2.85 -25.26
N MET A 215 22.24 2.24 -25.77
CA MET A 215 22.40 1.99 -27.20
C MET A 215 22.00 0.54 -27.50
N GLY A 216 20.91 0.35 -28.25
CA GLY A 216 20.50 -0.97 -28.72
C GLY A 216 21.50 -1.55 -29.71
N GLY A 217 21.48 -2.88 -29.90
CA GLY A 217 22.36 -3.56 -30.86
C GLY A 217 22.17 -3.14 -32.33
N ASN A 218 21.09 -2.42 -32.63
CA ASN A 218 20.82 -1.79 -33.93
C ASN A 218 21.34 -0.35 -34.04
N GLY A 219 22.10 0.14 -33.05
CA GLY A 219 22.61 1.51 -32.99
C GLY A 219 21.58 2.57 -32.60
N LYS A 220 20.33 2.18 -32.29
CA LYS A 220 19.30 3.11 -31.84
C LYS A 220 19.50 3.45 -30.36
N GLU A 221 19.49 4.74 -30.05
CA GLU A 221 19.58 5.25 -28.68
C GLU A 221 18.18 5.33 -28.04
N PHE A 222 18.08 4.93 -26.78
CA PHE A 222 16.87 4.98 -25.97
C PHE A 222 17.16 5.73 -24.67
N SER A 223 16.31 6.68 -24.29
CA SER A 223 16.37 7.27 -22.95
C SER A 223 15.96 6.21 -21.94
N MET A 224 16.80 5.95 -20.96
CA MET A 224 16.49 5.04 -19.84
C MET A 224 16.03 5.82 -18.61
N LEU A 225 16.58 7.02 -18.44
CA LEU A 225 16.29 7.92 -17.33
C LEU A 225 16.63 9.35 -17.77
N ASP A 226 15.70 10.26 -17.59
CA ASP A 226 15.90 11.70 -17.59
C ASP A 226 15.14 12.27 -16.39
N GLY A 227 15.88 12.69 -15.36
CA GLY A 227 15.31 13.30 -14.16
C GLY A 227 15.96 12.86 -12.86
N PHE A 228 15.18 12.94 -11.78
CA PHE A 228 15.69 12.78 -10.42
C PHE A 228 15.70 11.31 -9.98
N VAL A 229 16.69 10.95 -9.19
CA VAL A 229 16.79 9.62 -8.56
C VAL A 229 16.98 9.73 -7.06
N HIS A 230 16.53 8.68 -6.36
CA HIS A 230 16.91 8.41 -4.98
C HIS A 230 18.20 7.61 -4.96
N GLY A 231 19.30 8.24 -4.55
CA GLY A 231 20.57 7.58 -4.29
C GLY A 231 20.66 7.09 -2.85
N TYR A 232 20.96 5.80 -2.63
CA TYR A 232 21.10 5.23 -1.28
C TYR A 232 22.11 4.08 -1.23
N LEU A 233 22.69 3.88 -0.04
CA LEU A 233 23.63 2.79 0.24
C LEU A 233 22.97 1.64 0.99
N HIS A 234 23.40 0.42 0.69
CA HIS A 234 22.95 -0.77 1.41
C HIS A 234 24.01 -1.89 1.34
N LYS A 235 23.84 -2.92 2.18
CA LYS A 235 24.84 -4.00 2.40
C LYS A 235 24.52 -5.32 1.69
N LYS A 236 23.46 -5.37 0.89
CA LYS A 236 22.97 -6.61 0.29
C LYS A 236 22.47 -6.30 -1.10
N LEU A 237 22.81 -7.11 -2.10
CA LEU A 237 22.43 -6.87 -3.48
C LEU A 237 20.91 -6.63 -3.65
N SER A 238 20.09 -7.39 -2.92
CA SER A 238 18.64 -7.22 -2.86
C SER A 238 18.11 -7.49 -1.45
N PRO A 239 16.86 -7.07 -1.12
CA PRO A 239 16.22 -7.39 0.16
C PRO A 239 16.13 -8.89 0.48
N THR A 240 16.18 -9.75 -0.54
CA THR A 240 16.07 -11.21 -0.42
C THR A 240 17.42 -11.93 -0.50
N ALA A 241 18.53 -11.20 -0.73
CA ALA A 241 19.87 -11.79 -0.82
C ALA A 241 20.33 -12.44 0.51
N ALA A 242 21.12 -13.51 0.39
CA ALA A 242 21.67 -14.25 1.53
C ALA A 242 22.60 -13.35 2.38
N LYS A 243 22.84 -13.74 3.64
CA LYS A 243 23.70 -12.94 4.54
C LYS A 243 25.18 -12.98 4.14
N GLU A 244 25.59 -14.00 3.41
CA GLU A 244 26.99 -14.28 3.08
C GLU A 244 27.48 -13.41 1.89
N ASP A 245 26.55 -12.78 1.17
CA ASP A 245 26.81 -11.83 0.08
C ASP A 245 26.93 -10.38 0.58
N GLY A 246 27.49 -10.18 1.78
CA GLY A 246 27.60 -8.87 2.43
C GLY A 246 28.56 -7.92 1.71
N GLN A 247 28.11 -7.31 0.63
CA GLN A 247 28.84 -6.33 -0.17
C GLN A 247 28.18 -4.95 -0.05
N TRP A 248 28.95 -3.87 -0.16
CA TRP A 248 28.38 -2.53 -0.15
C TRP A 248 27.92 -2.15 -1.54
N PHE A 249 26.71 -1.62 -1.65
CA PHE A 249 26.11 -1.22 -2.92
C PHE A 249 25.59 0.22 -2.85
N LEU A 250 25.74 0.93 -3.96
CA LEU A 250 25.00 2.14 -4.27
C LEU A 250 23.82 1.78 -5.16
N SER A 251 22.63 2.28 -4.84
CA SER A 251 21.47 2.16 -5.71
C SER A 251 20.90 3.53 -6.07
N LEU A 252 20.54 3.66 -7.34
CA LEU A 252 19.83 4.79 -7.90
C LEU A 252 18.44 4.29 -8.32
N ALA A 253 17.40 4.71 -7.62
CA ALA A 253 16.02 4.38 -7.96
C ALA A 253 15.32 5.60 -8.58
N ASP A 254 14.49 5.36 -9.59
CA ASP A 254 13.65 6.38 -10.19
C ASP A 254 12.76 7.05 -9.13
N SER A 255 12.68 8.38 -9.17
CA SER A 255 11.83 9.18 -8.30
C SER A 255 10.56 9.58 -9.06
N ASN A 256 9.50 8.79 -8.92
CA ASN A 256 8.24 8.99 -9.65
C ASN A 256 7.05 9.30 -8.70
N PRO A 257 6.97 10.53 -8.15
CA PRO A 257 5.91 10.90 -7.21
C PRO A 257 4.52 10.84 -7.84
N GLU A 258 4.39 11.05 -9.15
CA GLU A 258 3.10 10.95 -9.85
C GLU A 258 2.58 9.50 -9.81
N ARG A 259 3.41 8.51 -10.17
CA ARG A 259 3.06 7.09 -10.03
C ARG A 259 2.74 6.72 -8.59
N ASP A 260 3.59 7.14 -7.65
CA ASP A 260 3.42 6.77 -6.25
C ASP A 260 2.13 7.33 -5.65
N LEU A 261 1.78 8.58 -5.94
CA LEU A 261 0.51 9.18 -5.52
C LEU A 261 -0.70 8.59 -6.25
N ALA A 262 -0.58 8.27 -7.55
CA ALA A 262 -1.65 7.64 -8.32
C ALA A 262 -1.97 6.24 -7.79
N VAL A 263 -0.95 5.40 -7.57
CA VAL A 263 -1.12 4.06 -6.99
C VAL A 263 -1.67 4.16 -5.57
N THR A 264 -1.15 5.08 -4.74
CA THR A 264 -1.67 5.31 -3.38
C THR A 264 -3.15 5.66 -3.39
N THR A 265 -3.59 6.51 -4.31
CA THR A 265 -5.01 6.85 -4.48
C THR A 265 -5.86 5.61 -4.76
N VAL A 266 -5.42 4.74 -5.68
CA VAL A 266 -6.15 3.50 -6.00
C VAL A 266 -6.18 2.53 -4.81
N ILE A 267 -5.10 2.46 -4.02
CA ILE A 267 -5.07 1.71 -2.75
C ILE A 267 -6.15 2.20 -1.80
N THR A 268 -6.39 3.52 -1.69
CA THR A 268 -7.45 4.03 -0.80
C THR A 268 -8.85 3.56 -1.19
N TYR A 269 -9.14 3.37 -2.49
CA TYR A 269 -10.41 2.80 -2.94
C TYR A 269 -10.58 1.33 -2.52
N ALA A 270 -9.49 0.56 -2.56
CA ALA A 270 -9.49 -0.83 -2.10
C ALA A 270 -9.65 -0.91 -0.57
N LEU A 271 -8.94 -0.06 0.17
CA LEU A 271 -9.07 0.04 1.63
C LEU A 271 -10.50 0.41 2.04
N ASP A 272 -11.11 1.42 1.42
CA ASP A 272 -12.50 1.81 1.68
C ASP A 272 -13.47 0.64 1.44
N SER A 273 -13.28 -0.08 0.33
CA SER A 273 -14.17 -1.21 -0.02
C SER A 273 -14.06 -2.35 0.98
N LEU A 274 -12.82 -2.74 1.35
CA LEU A 274 -12.55 -3.71 2.40
C LEU A 274 -13.17 -3.28 3.73
N TRP A 275 -13.04 -2.00 4.06
CA TRP A 275 -13.56 -1.43 5.29
C TRP A 275 -15.08 -1.49 5.37
N ASP A 276 -15.78 -1.06 4.32
CA ASP A 276 -17.24 -1.09 4.29
C ASP A 276 -17.79 -2.53 4.23
N VAL A 277 -17.08 -3.45 3.58
CA VAL A 277 -17.40 -4.89 3.64
C VAL A 277 -17.29 -5.42 5.07
N ALA A 278 -16.21 -5.07 5.78
CA ALA A 278 -16.00 -5.49 7.15
C ALA A 278 -17.02 -4.86 8.10
N ARG A 279 -17.31 -3.57 7.97
CA ARG A 279 -18.36 -2.87 8.73
C ARG A 279 -19.73 -3.50 8.50
N ARG A 280 -20.08 -3.85 7.26
CA ARG A 280 -21.30 -4.60 7.00
C ARG A 280 -21.30 -5.93 7.73
N ARG A 281 -20.22 -6.72 7.60
CA ARG A 281 -20.10 -8.06 8.20
C ARG A 281 -20.18 -8.04 9.73
N TYR A 282 -19.46 -7.13 10.39
CA TYR A 282 -19.28 -7.17 11.85
C TYR A 282 -20.19 -6.20 12.61
N MET A 283 -20.68 -5.15 11.96
CA MET A 283 -21.54 -4.14 12.60
C MET A 283 -22.95 -4.10 12.03
N GLY A 284 -23.24 -4.83 10.95
CA GLY A 284 -24.55 -4.84 10.31
C GLY A 284 -24.96 -3.48 9.73
N VAL A 285 -23.99 -2.66 9.32
CA VAL A 285 -24.24 -1.34 8.73
C VAL A 285 -24.05 -1.37 7.21
N PRO A 286 -24.89 -0.67 6.42
CA PRO A 286 -24.69 -0.56 4.99
C PRO A 286 -23.45 0.30 4.69
N GLY A 287 -22.87 0.11 3.50
CA GLY A 287 -21.68 0.84 3.04
C GLY A 287 -21.66 0.99 1.53
N LYS A 288 -20.46 1.25 0.97
CA LYS A 288 -20.23 1.30 -0.48
C LYS A 288 -18.91 0.64 -0.84
N VAL A 289 -18.91 -0.09 -1.94
CA VAL A 289 -17.68 -0.65 -2.52
C VAL A 289 -17.34 0.06 -3.82
N TYR A 290 -16.06 0.15 -4.14
CA TYR A 290 -15.59 0.70 -5.40
C TYR A 290 -15.49 -0.40 -6.47
N CYS A 291 -16.17 -0.18 -7.58
CA CYS A 291 -15.98 -0.92 -8.81
C CYS A 291 -14.86 -0.25 -9.59
N ILE A 292 -13.67 -0.83 -9.52
CA ILE A 292 -12.43 -0.33 -10.11
C ILE A 292 -12.18 -1.10 -11.41
N SER A 293 -12.03 -0.40 -12.52
CA SER A 293 -11.65 -1.04 -13.78
C SER A 293 -10.18 -1.47 -13.75
N LYS A 294 -9.82 -2.54 -14.48
CA LYS A 294 -8.41 -2.93 -14.65
C LYS A 294 -7.58 -1.77 -15.22
N ALA A 295 -8.16 -1.03 -16.16
CA ALA A 295 -7.56 0.15 -16.78
C ALA A 295 -7.21 1.25 -15.76
N THR A 296 -7.98 1.42 -14.67
CA THR A 296 -7.66 2.37 -13.60
C THR A 296 -6.34 2.02 -12.93
N VAL A 297 -6.15 0.75 -12.59
CA VAL A 297 -4.93 0.26 -11.93
C VAL A 297 -3.74 0.36 -12.89
N GLU A 298 -3.92 -0.06 -14.15
CA GLU A 298 -2.91 0.05 -15.20
C GLU A 298 -2.49 1.50 -15.47
N VAL A 299 -3.44 2.44 -15.52
CA VAL A 299 -3.14 3.87 -15.69
C VAL A 299 -2.34 4.39 -14.50
N ALA A 300 -2.73 4.07 -13.27
CA ALA A 300 -2.01 4.51 -12.08
C ALA A 300 -0.56 4.00 -12.05
N ILE A 301 -0.32 2.76 -12.49
CA ILE A 301 1.02 2.15 -12.49
C ILE A 301 1.86 2.63 -13.69
N TYR A 302 1.31 2.57 -14.91
CA TYR A 302 2.10 2.64 -16.14
C TYR A 302 2.05 3.99 -16.86
N ALA A 303 0.98 4.78 -16.70
CA ALA A 303 0.86 6.04 -17.43
C ALA A 303 1.96 7.05 -17.09
N PRO A 304 2.31 7.28 -15.81
CA PRO A 304 3.39 8.21 -15.45
C PRO A 304 4.75 7.76 -15.98
N ILE A 305 4.99 6.44 -16.04
CA ILE A 305 6.22 5.86 -16.60
C ILE A 305 6.30 6.14 -18.11
N CYS A 306 5.20 5.91 -18.83
CA CYS A 306 5.13 6.15 -20.28
C CYS A 306 5.27 7.64 -20.63
N GLN A 307 4.70 8.53 -19.81
CA GLN A 307 4.75 9.97 -20.04
C GLN A 307 6.12 10.57 -19.74
N ALA A 308 6.81 10.05 -18.72
CA ALA A 308 8.17 10.46 -18.40
C ALA A 308 9.23 9.89 -19.36
N GLU A 309 8.87 8.88 -20.17
CA GLU A 309 9.81 8.11 -21.01
C GLU A 309 10.99 7.50 -20.20
N ASN A 310 10.78 7.27 -18.90
CA ASN A 310 11.78 6.72 -17.98
C ASN A 310 11.53 5.23 -17.76
N LEU A 311 12.32 4.39 -18.42
CA LEU A 311 12.17 2.92 -18.33
C LEU A 311 12.95 2.31 -17.16
N MET A 312 13.98 3.00 -16.66
CA MET A 312 14.78 2.53 -15.52
C MET A 312 13.93 2.60 -14.25
N HIS A 313 13.79 1.48 -13.56
CA HIS A 313 13.22 1.45 -12.21
C HIS A 313 14.33 1.66 -11.17
N ARG A 314 15.41 0.88 -11.27
CA ARG A 314 16.54 0.95 -10.35
C ARG A 314 17.81 0.41 -10.97
N MET A 315 18.91 1.09 -10.72
CA MET A 315 20.27 0.62 -10.98
C MET A 315 20.98 0.39 -9.64
N THR A 316 21.68 -0.73 -9.52
CA THR A 316 22.46 -1.12 -8.33
C THR A 316 23.88 -1.40 -8.77
N HIS A 317 24.84 -0.76 -8.09
CA HIS A 317 26.26 -0.87 -8.34
C HIS A 317 26.98 -1.31 -7.07
N GLU A 318 27.74 -2.39 -7.15
CA GLU A 318 28.67 -2.78 -6.09
C GLU A 318 29.76 -1.73 -5.95
N LEU A 319 30.04 -1.29 -4.73
CA LEU A 319 31.15 -0.40 -4.46
C LEU A 319 32.48 -1.13 -4.64
N ILE A 320 33.39 -0.46 -5.33
CA ILE A 320 34.74 -0.93 -5.63
C ILE A 320 35.49 -1.30 -4.33
N LYS A 321 36.17 -2.45 -4.36
CA LYS A 321 37.00 -2.96 -3.27
C LYS A 321 38.44 -3.13 -3.71
N THR A 322 39.37 -2.92 -2.78
CA THR A 322 40.77 -3.24 -2.97
C THR A 322 41.11 -4.58 -2.34
N LYS A 323 41.87 -5.38 -3.07
CA LYS A 323 42.51 -6.59 -2.60
C LYS A 323 43.68 -6.25 -1.67
N VAL A 324 44.20 -7.27 -0.98
CA VAL A 324 45.34 -7.15 -0.06
C VAL A 324 46.63 -6.73 -0.78
N ASP A 325 46.76 -7.06 -2.07
CA ASP A 325 47.89 -6.66 -2.93
C ASP A 325 47.75 -5.24 -3.49
N GLY A 326 46.65 -4.54 -3.22
CA GLY A 326 46.36 -3.20 -3.71
C GLY A 326 45.63 -3.13 -5.05
N ASP A 327 45.40 -4.27 -5.72
CA ASP A 327 44.60 -4.32 -6.94
C ASP A 327 43.11 -4.09 -6.64
N VAL A 328 42.37 -3.66 -7.67
CA VAL A 328 40.93 -3.41 -7.58
C VAL A 328 40.15 -4.62 -8.10
N ASP A 329 39.15 -5.07 -7.33
CA ASP A 329 38.22 -6.11 -7.75
C ASP A 329 37.25 -5.62 -8.84
N GLY A 330 36.73 -6.57 -9.63
CA GLY A 330 35.58 -6.30 -10.51
C GLY A 330 34.34 -5.95 -9.68
N THR A 331 33.40 -5.23 -10.29
CA THR A 331 32.15 -4.80 -9.65
C THR A 331 30.94 -5.47 -10.28
N GLU A 332 29.98 -5.88 -9.46
CA GLU A 332 28.66 -6.27 -9.94
C GLU A 332 27.78 -5.04 -10.25
N HIS A 333 27.03 -5.11 -11.35
CA HIS A 333 26.05 -4.10 -11.74
C HIS A 333 24.73 -4.79 -12.09
N GLN A 334 23.64 -4.32 -11.50
CA GLN A 334 22.30 -4.79 -11.83
C GLN A 334 21.42 -3.60 -12.22
N MET A 335 20.59 -3.80 -13.25
CA MET A 335 19.60 -2.82 -13.67
C MET A 335 18.25 -3.51 -13.76
N SER A 336 17.25 -2.89 -13.15
CA SER A 336 15.84 -3.26 -13.28
C SER A 336 15.12 -2.17 -14.05
N ILE A 337 14.27 -2.59 -14.97
CA ILE A 337 13.40 -1.72 -15.76
C ILE A 337 11.95 -1.96 -15.34
N TYR A 338 11.11 -0.95 -15.55
CA TYR A 338 9.68 -1.13 -15.42
C TYR A 338 9.17 -2.12 -16.48
N HIS A 339 8.46 -3.16 -16.04
CA HIS A 339 7.82 -4.09 -16.94
C HIS A 339 6.44 -3.56 -17.34
N ILE A 340 6.39 -2.86 -18.47
CA ILE A 340 5.13 -2.39 -19.05
C ILE A 340 4.58 -3.49 -19.96
N PRO A 341 3.37 -4.02 -19.69
CA PRO A 341 2.78 -5.06 -20.53
C PRO A 341 2.62 -4.60 -21.98
N ALA A 342 2.86 -5.50 -22.94
CA ALA A 342 2.81 -5.16 -24.37
C ALA A 342 1.40 -4.72 -24.83
N GLU A 343 0.38 -5.23 -24.15
CA GLU A 343 -1.04 -4.90 -24.36
C GLU A 343 -1.45 -3.54 -23.75
N PHE A 344 -0.59 -2.90 -22.95
CA PHE A 344 -0.90 -1.60 -22.38
C PHE A 344 -0.81 -0.51 -23.45
N HIS A 345 -1.91 0.21 -23.64
CA HIS A 345 -2.00 1.32 -24.58
C HIS A 345 -2.55 2.55 -23.87
N LEU A 346 -1.67 3.52 -23.57
CA LEU A 346 -1.99 4.70 -22.76
C LEU A 346 -3.31 5.39 -23.17
N ARG A 347 -3.47 5.68 -24.47
CA ARG A 347 -4.66 6.38 -24.98
C ARG A 347 -5.96 5.59 -24.77
N ASP A 348 -5.90 4.27 -24.85
CA ASP A 348 -7.08 3.42 -24.70
C ASP A 348 -7.38 3.12 -23.23
N SER A 349 -6.35 2.91 -22.42
CA SER A 349 -6.50 2.70 -20.97
C SER A 349 -7.03 3.95 -20.28
N VAL A 350 -6.59 5.16 -20.69
CA VAL A 350 -7.15 6.42 -20.16
C VAL A 350 -8.64 6.55 -20.47
N LYS A 351 -9.10 6.16 -21.68
CA LYS A 351 -10.53 6.18 -22.03
C LYS A 351 -11.35 5.17 -21.24
N LYS A 352 -10.74 4.04 -20.87
CA LYS A 352 -11.37 2.95 -20.11
C LYS A 352 -11.26 3.13 -18.60
N ASN A 353 -10.44 4.07 -18.13
CA ASN A 353 -10.27 4.37 -16.71
C ASN A 353 -11.61 4.80 -16.11
N ASN A 354 -12.14 3.97 -15.22
CA ASN A 354 -13.41 4.20 -14.57
C ASN A 354 -13.41 3.65 -13.15
N VAL A 355 -13.85 4.49 -12.22
CA VAL A 355 -14.09 4.15 -10.83
C VAL A 355 -15.50 4.60 -10.48
N ARG A 356 -16.32 3.69 -9.96
CA ARG A 356 -17.68 4.02 -9.49
C ARG A 356 -17.94 3.39 -8.13
N LYS A 357 -18.69 4.10 -7.29
CA LYS A 357 -19.22 3.55 -6.04
C LYS A 357 -20.46 2.71 -6.33
N VAL A 358 -20.60 1.58 -5.64
CA VAL A 358 -21.79 0.72 -5.67
C VAL A 358 -22.26 0.55 -4.23
N GLU A 359 -23.55 0.73 -4.02
CA GLU A 359 -24.16 0.52 -2.70
C GLU A 359 -23.97 -0.93 -2.25
N LEU A 360 -23.56 -1.09 -0.99
CA LEU A 360 -23.36 -2.34 -0.31
C LEU A 360 -24.42 -2.46 0.80
N PRO A 361 -25.61 -3.02 0.49
CA PRO A 361 -26.67 -3.17 1.47
C PRO A 361 -26.33 -4.28 2.48
N VAL A 362 -26.95 -4.21 3.65
CA VAL A 362 -26.88 -5.25 4.69
C VAL A 362 -27.61 -6.50 4.20
N ARG A 363 -26.97 -7.66 4.31
CA ARG A 363 -27.59 -8.95 3.98
C ARG A 363 -28.33 -9.48 5.20
N PRO A 364 -29.36 -10.34 5.03
CA PRO A 364 -30.07 -10.95 6.15
C PRO A 364 -29.17 -11.62 7.19
N GLN A 365 -28.07 -12.24 6.75
CA GLN A 365 -27.09 -12.90 7.62
C GLN A 365 -26.12 -11.94 8.35
N ASP A 366 -25.99 -10.70 7.87
CA ASP A 366 -25.13 -9.68 8.47
C ASP A 366 -25.94 -8.76 9.42
N VAL A 367 -27.23 -9.03 9.64
CA VAL A 367 -28.08 -8.21 10.52
C VAL A 367 -27.65 -8.39 11.97
N HIS A 368 -27.18 -7.30 12.58
CA HIS A 368 -26.86 -7.26 14.01
C HIS A 368 -28.08 -6.88 14.84
N VAL A 369 -28.37 -7.65 15.90
CA VAL A 369 -29.41 -7.31 16.88
C VAL A 369 -28.73 -6.59 18.05
N PRO A 370 -29.04 -5.30 18.30
CA PRO A 370 -28.39 -4.55 19.37
C PRO A 370 -28.59 -5.21 20.74
N SER A 371 -27.50 -5.36 21.48
CA SER A 371 -27.54 -5.84 22.85
C SER A 371 -28.13 -4.79 23.80
N THR A 372 -28.90 -5.25 24.77
CA THR A 372 -29.39 -4.44 25.91
C THR A 372 -28.53 -4.61 27.15
N SER A 373 -27.42 -5.36 27.08
CA SER A 373 -26.54 -5.57 28.23
C SER A 373 -25.91 -4.26 28.69
N PRO A 374 -25.90 -3.97 30.02
CA PRO A 374 -25.18 -2.84 30.56
C PRO A 374 -23.68 -3.12 30.73
N THR A 375 -23.24 -4.38 30.63
CA THR A 375 -21.85 -4.82 30.86
C THR A 375 -21.13 -5.05 29.54
N ALA A 376 -19.83 -4.73 29.52
CA ALA A 376 -18.95 -4.90 28.35
C ALA A 376 -17.65 -5.58 28.77
N TYR A 377 -17.02 -6.32 27.87
CA TYR A 377 -15.64 -6.79 28.05
C TYR A 377 -14.65 -5.63 27.94
N LEU A 378 -14.89 -4.69 27.02
CA LEU A 378 -14.00 -3.57 26.73
C LEU A 378 -14.51 -2.26 27.36
N PRO A 379 -13.60 -1.33 27.71
CA PRO A 379 -13.97 -0.06 28.33
C PRO A 379 -14.62 0.95 27.37
N ILE A 380 -14.54 0.74 26.05
CA ILE A 380 -14.92 1.73 25.02
C ILE A 380 -15.83 1.17 23.92
N VAL A 381 -16.81 0.34 24.28
CA VAL A 381 -17.70 -0.33 23.31
C VAL A 381 -18.80 0.60 22.80
N PRO A 382 -19.03 0.69 21.48
CA PRO A 382 -20.19 1.39 20.93
C PRO A 382 -21.51 0.85 21.49
N LYS A 383 -22.48 1.74 21.70
CA LYS A 383 -23.81 1.34 22.21
C LYS A 383 -24.47 0.31 21.28
N GLY A 384 -24.98 -0.78 21.86
CA GLY A 384 -25.62 -1.89 21.14
C GLY A 384 -24.71 -3.08 20.84
N PHE A 385 -23.43 -3.01 21.20
CA PHE A 385 -22.46 -4.10 21.00
C PHE A 385 -21.98 -4.76 22.28
N GLN A 386 -22.44 -4.29 23.45
CA GLN A 386 -22.10 -4.83 24.77
C GLN A 386 -22.42 -6.34 24.89
N GLN A 387 -21.42 -7.17 25.20
CA GLN A 387 -21.51 -8.62 25.39
C GLN A 387 -21.05 -9.08 26.78
N GLY A 388 -20.70 -8.13 27.66
CA GLY A 388 -20.16 -8.45 28.98
C GLY A 388 -21.13 -9.28 29.83
N HIS A 389 -20.56 -9.98 30.81
CA HIS A 389 -21.28 -10.77 31.80
C HIS A 389 -21.40 -10.03 33.14
#